data_AF-A0A8T4I031-F1
#
_entry.id   AF-A0A8T4I031-F1
#
_cell.length_a   1.000
_cell.length_b   1.000
_cell.length_c   1.000
_cell.angle_alpha   90.00
_cell.angle_beta   90.00
_cell.angle_gamma   90.00
#
_symmetry.space_group_name_H-M   'P 1'
#
loop_
_entity.id
_entity.type
_entity.pdbx_description
1 polymer ?
#
loop_
_entity_poly.entity_id
_entity_poly.type
_entity_poly.pdbx_seq_one_letter_code
_entity_poly.pdbx_strand_id
1 'polypeptide(L)'
;ARRAQQDLTDARREAARELEDLNARLAGAQLSQRDAALSVRVAQAELTRTVKDAGSSELDRARAQLAYDQAVQRLKDQTTDTKR
;
A
#
# COMPACT_ATOMS: atom_id res chain seq x y z
N ALA A 1 -4.11 -46.79 -5.37
CA ALA A 1 -4.59 -46.33 -4.05
C ALA A 1 -3.53 -45.54 -3.28
N ARG A 2 -2.38 -46.14 -2.88
CA ARG A 2 -1.36 -45.44 -2.06
C ARG A 2 -0.76 -44.18 -2.69
N ARG A 3 -0.43 -44.21 -3.98
CA ARG A 3 0.10 -43.03 -4.71
C ARG A 3 -0.89 -41.85 -4.68
N ALA A 4 -2.14 -42.08 -5.07
CA ALA A 4 -3.19 -41.06 -5.04
C ALA A 4 -3.41 -40.45 -3.63
N GLN A 5 -3.27 -41.24 -2.56
CA GLN A 5 -3.36 -40.72 -1.19
C GLN A 5 -2.14 -39.85 -0.82
N GLN A 6 -0.97 -40.21 -1.33
CA GLN A 6 0.27 -39.47 -1.13
C GLN A 6 0.25 -38.16 -1.92
N ASP A 7 -0.15 -38.20 -3.19
CA ASP A 7 -0.33 -37.02 -4.05
C ASP A 7 -1.33 -36.03 -3.43
N LEU A 8 -2.46 -36.53 -2.90
CA LEU A 8 -3.45 -35.70 -2.20
C LEU A 8 -2.87 -35.07 -0.92
N THR A 9 -2.03 -35.81 -0.18
CA THR A 9 -1.39 -35.30 1.04
C THR A 9 -0.39 -34.20 0.69
N ASP A 10 0.39 -34.38 -0.38
CA ASP A 10 1.39 -33.40 -0.81
C ASP A 10 0.72 -32.15 -1.39
N ALA A 11 -0.35 -32.29 -2.19
CA ALA A 11 -1.15 -31.17 -2.67
C ALA A 11 -1.76 -30.36 -1.52
N ARG A 12 -2.22 -31.01 -0.45
CA ARG A 12 -2.73 -30.31 0.76
C ARG A 12 -1.63 -29.54 1.49
N ARG A 13 -0.43 -30.10 1.58
CA ARG A 13 0.72 -29.42 2.20
C ARG A 13 1.17 -28.23 1.37
N GLU A 14 1.15 -28.35 0.05
CA GLU A 14 1.46 -27.25 -0.88
C GLU A 14 0.42 -26.13 -0.75
N ALA A 15 -0.86 -26.45 -0.83
CA ALA A 15 -1.93 -25.48 -0.63
C ALA A 15 -1.84 -24.76 0.72
N ALA A 16 -1.45 -25.46 1.80
CA ALA A 16 -1.26 -24.83 3.11
C ALA A 16 -0.12 -23.80 3.11
N ARG A 17 1.00 -24.07 2.42
CA ARG A 17 2.11 -23.12 2.26
C ARG A 17 1.71 -21.93 1.41
N GLU A 18 1.02 -22.17 0.30
CA GLU A 18 0.52 -21.09 -0.57
C GLU A 18 -0.45 -20.17 0.18
N LEU A 19 -1.33 -20.73 1.03
CA LEU A 19 -2.22 -19.95 1.88
C LEU A 19 -1.46 -19.11 2.91
N GLU A 20 -0.40 -19.64 3.52
CA GLU A 20 0.45 -18.88 4.43
C GLU A 20 1.14 -17.70 3.72
N ASP A 21 1.70 -17.94 2.54
CA ASP A 21 2.32 -16.90 1.72
C ASP A 21 1.31 -15.83 1.30
N LEU A 22 0.10 -16.23 0.90
CA LEU A 22 -0.97 -15.29 0.56
C LEU A 22 -1.40 -14.44 1.77
N ASN A 23 -1.53 -15.05 2.95
CA ASN A 23 -1.85 -14.33 4.19
C ASN A 23 -0.76 -13.31 4.54
N ALA A 24 0.52 -13.68 4.40
CA ALA A 24 1.64 -12.78 4.64
C ALA A 24 1.64 -11.59 3.64
N ARG A 25 1.39 -11.86 2.35
CA ARG A 25 1.25 -10.82 1.32
C ARG A 25 0.09 -9.88 1.61
N LEU A 26 -1.07 -10.41 2.01
CA LEU A 26 -2.24 -9.61 2.37
C LEU A 26 -1.96 -8.71 3.58
N ALA A 27 -1.34 -9.25 4.63
CA ALA A 27 -0.97 -8.48 5.81
C ALA A 27 0.00 -7.33 5.44
N GLY A 28 1.01 -7.61 4.61
CA GLY A 28 1.91 -6.60 4.08
C GLY A 28 1.19 -5.52 3.28
N ALA A 29 0.28 -5.92 2.38
CA ALA A 29 -0.49 -5.00 1.55
C ALA A 29 -1.41 -4.08 2.38
N GLN A 30 -2.03 -4.61 3.44
CA GLN A 30 -2.84 -3.82 4.38
C GLN A 30 -2.01 -2.78 5.14
N LEU A 31 -0.81 -3.15 5.58
CA LEU A 31 0.11 -2.22 6.24
C LEU A 31 0.53 -1.10 5.29
N SER A 32 0.94 -1.44 4.06
CA SER A 32 1.27 -0.44 3.03
C SER A 32 0.11 0.49 2.72
N GLN A 33 -1.15 0.00 2.71
CA GLN A 33 -2.32 0.86 2.49
C GLN A 33 -2.51 1.88 3.60
N ARG A 34 -2.30 1.46 4.85
CA ARG A 34 -2.37 2.36 6.02
C ARG A 34 -1.25 3.40 5.97
N ASP A 35 -0.05 3.01 5.58
CA ASP A 35 1.08 3.92 5.40
C ASP A 35 0.82 4.96 4.30
N ALA A 36 0.31 4.53 3.14
CA ALA A 36 -0.05 5.44 2.06
C ALA A 36 -1.15 6.43 2.49
N ALA A 37 -2.14 5.98 3.27
CA ALA A 37 -3.18 6.85 3.82
C ALA A 37 -2.63 7.89 4.80
N LEU A 38 -1.65 7.51 5.63
CA LEU A 38 -0.95 8.44 6.51
C LEU A 38 -0.12 9.45 5.71
N SER A 39 0.58 8.98 4.67
CA SER A 39 1.38 9.83 3.78
C SER A 39 0.53 10.92 3.11
N VAL A 40 -0.70 10.62 2.69
CA VAL A 40 -1.63 11.63 2.16
C VAL A 40 -1.93 12.72 3.20
N ARG A 41 -2.20 12.33 4.45
CA ARG A 41 -2.50 13.29 5.53
C ARG A 41 -1.31 14.18 5.85
N VAL A 42 -0.11 13.59 5.89
CA VAL A 42 1.14 14.33 6.10
C VAL A 42 1.35 15.33 4.96
N ALA A 43 1.27 14.88 3.71
CA ALA A 43 1.45 15.76 2.55
C ALA A 43 0.39 16.87 2.50
N GLN A 44 -0.86 16.60 2.90
CA GLN A 44 -1.91 17.60 2.99
C GLN A 44 -1.60 18.67 4.05
N ALA A 45 -1.10 18.25 5.22
CA ALA A 45 -0.71 19.17 6.28
C ALA A 45 0.46 20.06 5.84
N GLU A 46 1.46 19.47 5.17
CA GLU A 46 2.61 20.19 4.62
C GLU A 46 2.23 21.18 3.52
N LEU A 47 1.34 20.77 2.60
CA LEU A 47 0.77 21.67 1.60
C LEU A 47 0.04 22.84 2.26
N THR A 48 -0.81 22.56 3.25
CA THR A 48 -1.54 23.60 3.98
C THR A 48 -0.59 24.57 4.69
N ARG A 49 0.47 24.05 5.32
CA ARG A 49 1.51 24.83 5.99
C ARG A 49 2.24 25.74 4.99
N THR A 50 2.64 25.19 3.85
CA THR A 50 3.37 25.91 2.78
C THR A 50 2.52 27.00 2.14
N VAL A 51 1.23 26.73 1.89
CA VAL A 51 0.32 27.73 1.30
C VAL A 51 0.03 28.88 2.26
N LYS A 52 -0.03 28.62 3.58
CA LYS A 52 -0.25 29.63 4.61
C LYS A 52 0.99 30.47 4.94
N ASP A 53 2.16 29.94 4.64
CA ASP A 53 3.42 30.65 4.85
C ASP A 53 3.61 31.75 3.80
N ALA A 54 3.70 33.00 4.28
CA ALA A 54 3.93 34.17 3.44
C ALA A 54 5.35 34.20 2.84
N GLY A 55 6.30 33.48 3.43
CA GLY A 55 7.67 33.35 2.91
C GLY A 55 7.83 32.28 1.83
N SER A 56 6.84 31.39 1.66
CA SER A 56 6.91 30.30 0.69
C SER A 56 6.70 30.79 -0.74
N SER A 57 7.64 30.43 -1.62
CA SER A 57 7.59 30.79 -3.04
C SER A 57 6.48 30.01 -3.78
N GLU A 58 6.15 30.45 -4.99
CA GLU A 58 5.24 29.70 -5.87
C GLU A 58 5.77 28.29 -6.18
N LEU A 59 7.09 28.14 -6.31
CA LEU A 59 7.73 26.85 -6.53
C LEU A 59 7.57 25.92 -5.32
N ASP A 60 7.67 26.45 -4.11
CA ASP A 60 7.47 25.66 -2.87
C ASP A 60 6.04 25.14 -2.78
N ARG A 61 5.07 26.00 -3.09
CA ARG A 61 3.65 25.64 -3.14
C ARG A 61 3.37 24.57 -4.20
N ALA A 62 3.94 24.73 -5.40
CA ALA A 62 3.81 23.75 -6.48
C ALA A 62 4.43 22.39 -6.11
N ARG A 63 5.60 22.38 -5.45
CA ARG A 63 6.23 21.15 -4.95
C ARG A 63 5.38 20.46 -3.89
N ALA A 64 4.84 21.22 -2.94
CA ALA A 64 3.98 20.67 -1.91
C ALA A 64 2.68 20.09 -2.49
N GLN A 65 2.11 20.75 -3.51
CA GLN A 65 0.94 20.23 -4.23
C GLN A 65 1.25 18.93 -4.94
N LEU A 66 2.36 18.87 -5.68
CA LEU A 66 2.80 17.65 -6.37
C LEU A 66 3.03 16.50 -5.38
N ALA A 67 3.62 16.77 -4.21
CA ALA A 67 3.83 15.76 -3.18
C ALA A 67 2.51 15.19 -2.65
N TYR A 68 1.49 16.05 -2.45
CA TYR A 68 0.15 15.62 -2.08
C TYR A 68 -0.49 14.75 -3.17
N ASP A 69 -0.43 15.19 -4.43
CA ASP A 69 -1.00 14.45 -5.56
C ASP A 69 -0.35 13.07 -5.72
N GLN A 70 0.98 13.00 -5.59
CA GLN A 70 1.72 11.74 -5.61
C GLN A 70 1.34 10.82 -4.45
N ALA A 71 1.13 11.36 -3.25
CA ALA A 71 0.66 10.56 -2.10
C ALA A 71 -0.75 10.00 -2.34
N VAL A 72 -1.65 10.81 -2.92
CA VAL A 72 -3.01 10.38 -3.27
C VAL A 72 -2.98 9.27 -4.31
N GLN A 73 -2.15 9.43 -5.35
CA GLN A 73 -1.98 8.39 -6.38
C GLN A 73 -1.43 7.09 -5.77
N ARG A 74 -0.41 7.17 -4.91
CA ARG A 74 0.14 5.99 -4.21
C ARG A 74 -0.91 5.27 -3.37
N LEU A 75 -1.77 6.00 -2.66
CA LEU A 75 -2.86 5.40 -1.89
C LEU A 75 -3.87 4.68 -2.79
N LYS A 76 -4.18 5.25 -3.96
CA LYS A 76 -5.05 4.62 -4.95
C LYS A 76 -4.46 3.32 -5.49
N ASP A 77 -3.16 3.33 -5.80
CA ASP A 77 -2.44 2.14 -6.28
C ASP A 77 -2.45 1.05 -5.20
N GLN A 78 -2.10 1.42 -3.97
CA GLN A 78 -2.07 0.47 -2.85
C GLN A 78 -3.46 -0.08 -2.51
N THR A 79 -4.53 0.72 -2.65
CA THR A 79 -5.92 0.27 -2.49
C THR A 79 -6.36 -0.68 -3.61
N THR A 80 -5.77 -0.57 -4.80
CA THR A 80 -6.02 -1.51 -5.89
C THR A 80 -5.30 -2.82 -5.64
N ASP A 81 -4.05 -2.75 -5.17
CA ASP A 81 -3.24 -3.93 -4.87
C ASP A 81 -3.77 -4.73 -3.67
N THR A 82 -4.33 -4.10 -2.64
CA THR A 82 -5.00 -4.84 -1.54
C THR A 82 -6.31 -5.51 -1.94
N LYS A 83 -6.93 -5.13 -3.07
CA LYS A 83 -8.20 -5.71 -3.54
C LYS A 83 -8.03 -6.86 -4.51
N ARG A 84 -6.83 -7.03 -5.07
CA ARG A 84 -6.48 -8.13 -5.98
C ARG A 84 -6.10 -9.37 -5.18
#